data_AF-G8UP22-F1
#
_entry.id   AF-G8UP22-F1
#
_cell.length_a   1.000
_cell.length_b   1.000
_cell.length_c   1.000
_cell.angle_alpha   90.00
_cell.angle_beta   90.00
_cell.angle_gamma   90.00
#
_symmetry.space_group_name_H-M   'P 1'
#
loop_
_entity.id
_entity.type
_entity.pdbx_description
1 polymer ?
#
loop_
_entity_poly.entity_id
_entity_poly.type
_entity_poly.pdbx_seq_one_letter_code
_entity_poly.pdbx_strand_id
1 'polypeptide(L)'
;MKAYVEELNKRLLQSIDEYYPVGLAQGQIGISIYFYHLFRIEKNENYKVIADQLLDNSLVSISLDSSISVENGLAGISLGIIYLIKKGFVKGDLNELLENIDNVIFKHLAFTQSNLSFQREELLHLIYYLSVRLRDQKEKNDIYIYQELIIKTINIFTDKLSDNFFNEGFSFSVYNFHLPLFTYILSCLLKLNFYNNRIYKILEEFEYSILSKIPILHANRLFMLCGILPLVPYMKNPKWELHAQLLHREINLQVIFNKEINNKHIFVGNGLPLIYLLLYYLENYHPKYKICYNPQDFQDKIISSEAWESLFAQNNFFEAHQGLLEGFPGVQLVLSHIQKRGI
;
A
#
# COMPACT_ATOMS: atom_id res chain seq x y z
N MET A 1 19.92 -16.60 8.91
CA MET A 1 18.90 -15.83 8.16
C MET A 1 19.05 -15.99 6.64
N LYS A 2 20.19 -15.66 6.00
CA LYS A 2 20.31 -15.76 4.52
C LYS A 2 19.95 -17.13 3.93
N ALA A 3 20.56 -18.22 4.42
CA ALA A 3 20.24 -19.58 3.97
C ALA A 3 18.76 -19.97 4.20
N TYR A 4 18.12 -19.37 5.20
CA TYR A 4 16.71 -19.56 5.51
C TYR A 4 15.83 -18.91 4.43
N VAL A 5 16.14 -17.67 4.06
CA VAL A 5 15.42 -16.95 3.00
C VAL A 5 15.58 -17.63 1.65
N GLU A 6 16.77 -18.17 1.35
CA GLU A 6 17.00 -18.94 0.11
C GLU A 6 16.10 -20.17 0.03
N GLU A 7 15.88 -20.88 1.13
CA GLU A 7 14.99 -22.04 1.16
C GLU A 7 13.52 -21.65 1.04
N LEU A 8 13.09 -20.55 1.68
CA LEU A 8 11.75 -19.99 1.47
C LEU A 8 11.54 -19.56 0.01
N ASN A 9 12.54 -18.96 -0.62
CA ASN A 9 12.47 -18.56 -2.02
C ASN A 9 12.26 -19.78 -2.93
N LYS A 10 12.99 -20.90 -2.70
CA LYS A 10 12.78 -22.14 -3.46
C LYS A 10 11.36 -22.68 -3.26
N ARG A 11 10.91 -22.74 -2.01
CA ARG A 11 9.56 -23.20 -1.66
C ARG A 11 8.48 -22.32 -2.30
N LEU A 12 8.68 -21.01 -2.31
CA LEU A 12 7.78 -20.05 -2.94
C LEU A 12 7.67 -20.33 -4.44
N LEU A 13 8.81 -20.44 -5.14
CA LEU A 13 8.82 -20.72 -6.57
C LEU A 13 8.18 -22.07 -6.92
N GLN A 14 8.34 -23.08 -6.06
CA GLN A 14 7.68 -24.38 -6.22
C GLN A 14 6.15 -24.33 -6.02
N SER A 15 5.65 -23.34 -5.28
CA SER A 15 4.22 -23.17 -5.03
C SER A 15 3.49 -22.37 -6.12
N ILE A 16 4.22 -21.76 -7.06
CA ILE A 16 3.62 -20.98 -8.15
C ILE A 16 3.20 -21.94 -9.25
N ASP A 17 1.90 -22.10 -9.42
CA ASP A 17 1.25 -22.88 -10.47
C ASP A 17 0.37 -22.00 -11.37
N GLU A 18 -0.40 -22.62 -12.27
CA GLU A 18 -1.31 -21.91 -13.19
C GLU A 18 -2.49 -21.20 -12.49
N TYR A 19 -2.78 -21.55 -11.23
CA TYR A 19 -3.86 -20.97 -10.43
C TYR A 19 -3.36 -19.92 -9.43
N TYR A 20 -2.05 -19.68 -9.39
CA TYR A 20 -1.45 -18.72 -8.47
C TYR A 20 -1.98 -17.30 -8.71
N PRO A 21 -2.36 -16.53 -7.68
CA PRO A 21 -2.86 -15.17 -7.84
C PRO A 21 -1.89 -14.28 -8.60
N VAL A 22 -2.39 -13.40 -9.47
CA VAL A 22 -1.53 -12.53 -10.30
C VAL A 22 -1.36 -11.11 -9.74
N GLY A 23 -2.16 -10.75 -8.73
CA GLY A 23 -2.20 -9.41 -8.14
C GLY A 23 -0.94 -8.95 -7.41
N LEU A 24 -0.99 -7.72 -6.89
CA LEU A 24 0.15 -7.06 -6.27
C LEU A 24 0.40 -7.51 -4.83
N ALA A 25 -0.65 -7.64 -4.02
CA ALA A 25 -0.50 -7.86 -2.58
C ALA A 25 -0.04 -9.28 -2.26
N GLN A 26 -0.67 -10.27 -2.90
CA GLN A 26 -0.48 -11.70 -2.65
C GLN A 26 -0.16 -12.52 -3.91
N GLY A 27 0.20 -11.86 -5.02
CA GLY A 27 0.35 -12.52 -6.32
C GLY A 27 1.69 -12.31 -7.03
N GLN A 28 1.75 -12.81 -8.27
CA GLN A 28 2.95 -12.85 -9.11
C GLN A 28 3.58 -11.47 -9.31
N ILE A 29 2.81 -10.39 -9.44
CA ILE A 29 3.35 -9.03 -9.55
C ILE A 29 4.09 -8.59 -8.27
N GLY A 30 3.56 -8.92 -7.10
CA GLY A 30 4.25 -8.65 -5.84
C GLY A 30 5.57 -9.41 -5.73
N ILE A 31 5.55 -10.67 -6.16
CA ILE A 31 6.72 -11.56 -6.14
C ILE A 31 7.76 -11.12 -7.19
N SER A 32 7.34 -10.67 -8.38
CA SER A 32 8.25 -10.16 -9.41
C SER A 32 9.00 -8.92 -8.92
N ILE A 33 8.30 -7.98 -8.26
CA ILE A 33 8.93 -6.83 -7.60
C ILE A 33 10.01 -7.27 -6.62
N TYR A 34 9.72 -8.29 -5.79
CA TYR A 34 10.68 -8.84 -4.84
C TYR A 34 11.93 -9.39 -5.54
N PHE A 35 11.77 -10.24 -6.56
CA PHE A 35 12.90 -10.81 -7.29
C PHE A 35 13.71 -9.79 -8.09
N TYR A 36 13.09 -8.73 -8.63
CA TYR A 36 13.84 -7.63 -9.24
C TYR A 36 14.74 -6.90 -8.23
N HIS A 37 14.26 -6.71 -7.00
CA HIS A 37 15.10 -6.15 -5.94
C HIS A 37 16.21 -7.10 -5.52
N LEU A 38 15.93 -8.39 -5.38
CA LEU A 38 16.97 -9.39 -5.10
C LEU A 38 18.03 -9.41 -6.18
N PHE A 39 17.64 -9.35 -7.46
CA PHE A 39 18.57 -9.19 -8.58
C PHE A 39 19.49 -7.99 -8.37
N ARG A 40 18.94 -6.81 -8.02
CA ARG A 40 19.75 -5.60 -7.81
C ARG A 40 20.67 -5.70 -6.58
N ILE A 41 20.23 -6.38 -5.52
CA ILE A 41 20.99 -6.53 -4.28
C ILE A 41 22.12 -7.55 -4.45
N GLU A 42 21.81 -8.72 -5.00
CA GLU A 42 22.72 -9.86 -5.07
C GLU A 42 23.48 -9.97 -6.39
N LYS A 43 23.07 -9.19 -7.41
CA LYS A 43 23.62 -9.23 -8.78
C LYS A 43 23.55 -10.63 -9.41
N ASN A 44 22.51 -11.39 -9.06
CA ASN A 44 22.25 -12.71 -9.60
C ASN A 44 21.21 -12.64 -10.73
N GLU A 45 21.66 -12.81 -11.98
CA GLU A 45 20.81 -12.75 -13.18
C GLU A 45 19.66 -13.76 -13.16
N ASN A 46 19.78 -14.89 -12.44
CA ASN A 46 18.68 -15.84 -12.32
C ASN A 46 17.44 -15.22 -11.68
N TYR A 47 17.61 -14.31 -10.71
CA TYR A 47 16.47 -13.60 -10.11
C TYR A 47 15.80 -12.65 -11.09
N LYS A 48 16.56 -12.08 -12.02
CA LYS A 48 15.97 -11.26 -13.09
C LYS A 48 15.14 -12.12 -14.02
N VAL A 49 15.66 -13.28 -14.45
CA VAL A 49 14.91 -14.23 -15.29
C VAL A 49 13.61 -14.66 -14.61
N ILE A 50 13.65 -14.98 -13.32
CA ILE A 50 12.46 -15.31 -12.52
C ILE A 50 11.48 -14.12 -12.49
N ALA A 51 11.97 -12.91 -12.23
CA ALA A 51 11.12 -11.72 -12.16
C ALA A 51 10.45 -11.39 -13.50
N ASP A 52 11.20 -11.48 -14.60
CA ASP A 52 10.71 -11.28 -15.97
C ASP A 52 9.61 -12.33 -16.29
N GLN A 53 9.84 -13.61 -15.99
CA GLN A 53 8.85 -14.68 -16.21
C GLN A 53 7.56 -14.47 -15.42
N LEU A 54 7.65 -14.08 -14.14
CA LEU A 54 6.47 -13.81 -13.31
C LEU A 54 5.69 -12.60 -13.81
N LEU A 55 6.38 -11.57 -14.29
CA LEU A 55 5.73 -10.41 -14.90
C LEU A 55 5.00 -10.82 -16.19
N ASP A 56 5.66 -11.53 -17.10
CA ASP A 56 5.06 -11.94 -18.37
C ASP A 56 3.84 -12.85 -18.16
N ASN A 57 3.95 -13.84 -17.26
CA ASN A 57 2.84 -14.73 -16.92
C ASN A 57 1.62 -13.96 -16.38
N SER A 58 1.86 -12.97 -15.50
CA SER A 58 0.79 -12.15 -14.95
C SER A 58 0.05 -11.35 -16.05
N LEU A 59 0.77 -10.87 -17.07
CA LEU A 59 0.19 -10.11 -18.18
C LEU A 59 -0.62 -10.98 -19.13
N VAL A 60 -0.19 -12.22 -19.39
CA VAL A 60 -0.92 -13.18 -20.24
C VAL A 60 -2.25 -13.60 -19.61
N SER A 61 -2.36 -13.59 -18.29
CA SER A 61 -3.57 -14.01 -17.57
C SER A 61 -4.71 -12.99 -17.57
N ILE A 62 -4.48 -11.77 -18.07
CA ILE A 62 -5.44 -10.66 -18.02
C ILE A 62 -6.63 -10.92 -18.95
N SER A 63 -7.83 -10.80 -18.40
CA SER A 63 -9.10 -10.93 -19.13
C SER A 63 -10.08 -9.79 -18.81
N LEU A 64 -11.15 -9.66 -19.59
CA LEU A 64 -12.22 -8.68 -19.33
C LEU A 64 -12.94 -8.91 -17.99
N ASP A 65 -12.95 -10.16 -17.51
CA ASP A 65 -13.61 -10.58 -16.26
C ASP A 65 -12.69 -10.46 -15.03
N SER A 66 -11.44 -10.00 -15.23
CA SER A 66 -10.48 -9.83 -14.14
C SER A 66 -10.96 -8.78 -13.14
N SER A 67 -10.76 -9.06 -11.84
CA SER A 67 -11.02 -8.08 -10.77
C SER A 67 -10.24 -6.79 -11.05
N ILE A 68 -10.86 -5.64 -10.81
CA ILE A 68 -10.20 -4.34 -10.94
C ILE A 68 -9.52 -3.87 -9.65
N SER A 69 -9.61 -4.64 -8.55
CA SER A 69 -9.06 -4.26 -7.24
C SER A 69 -7.54 -4.03 -7.27
N VAL A 70 -7.03 -3.27 -6.29
CA VAL A 70 -5.58 -3.04 -6.16
C VAL A 70 -4.87 -4.24 -5.54
N GLU A 71 -5.49 -4.95 -4.59
CA GLU A 71 -4.80 -6.02 -3.88
C GLU A 71 -4.57 -7.23 -4.79
N ASN A 72 -5.61 -7.63 -5.52
CA ASN A 72 -5.64 -8.89 -6.26
C ASN A 72 -5.92 -8.73 -7.77
N GLY A 73 -6.11 -7.50 -8.25
CA GLY A 73 -6.63 -7.23 -9.58
C GLY A 73 -5.80 -6.28 -10.44
N LEU A 74 -6.42 -5.85 -11.54
CA LEU A 74 -5.82 -5.07 -12.61
C LEU A 74 -5.18 -3.75 -12.14
N ALA A 75 -5.82 -3.02 -11.23
CA ALA A 75 -5.24 -1.78 -10.70
C ALA A 75 -3.93 -2.04 -9.94
N GLY A 76 -3.84 -3.18 -9.25
CA GLY A 76 -2.63 -3.63 -8.56
C GLY A 76 -1.51 -3.97 -9.52
N ILE A 77 -1.82 -4.73 -10.57
CA ILE A 77 -0.90 -5.07 -11.64
C ILE A 77 -0.33 -3.79 -12.26
N SER A 78 -1.20 -2.85 -12.62
CA SER A 78 -0.79 -1.54 -13.15
C SER A 78 0.11 -0.76 -12.20
N LEU A 79 -0.22 -0.69 -10.90
CA LEU A 79 0.64 -0.04 -9.90
C LEU A 79 2.01 -0.72 -9.78
N GLY A 80 2.05 -2.05 -9.88
CA GLY A 80 3.29 -2.82 -9.91
C GLY A 80 4.15 -2.49 -11.13
N ILE A 81 3.57 -2.45 -12.33
CA ILE A 81 4.26 -2.07 -13.57
C ILE A 81 4.78 -0.63 -13.50
N ILE A 82 3.95 0.31 -13.03
CA ILE A 82 4.36 1.70 -12.80
C ILE A 82 5.58 1.75 -11.86
N TYR A 83 5.56 0.97 -10.78
CA TYR A 83 6.68 0.89 -9.85
C TYR A 83 7.95 0.35 -10.54
N LEU A 84 7.84 -0.74 -11.28
CA LEU A 84 8.97 -1.38 -11.96
C LEU A 84 9.63 -0.45 -12.97
N ILE A 85 8.84 0.29 -13.76
CA ILE A 85 9.34 1.27 -14.73
C ILE A 85 9.97 2.47 -14.01
N LYS A 86 9.30 3.05 -13.01
CA LYS A 86 9.84 4.19 -12.23
C LYS A 86 11.13 3.83 -11.48
N LYS A 87 11.33 2.57 -11.14
CA LYS A 87 12.58 2.06 -10.54
C LYS A 87 13.63 1.61 -11.56
N GLY A 88 13.31 1.65 -12.86
CA GLY A 88 14.22 1.26 -13.94
C GLY A 88 14.51 -0.24 -14.01
N PHE A 89 13.63 -1.08 -13.46
CA PHE A 89 13.70 -2.54 -13.63
C PHE A 89 13.23 -2.96 -15.02
N VAL A 90 12.15 -2.32 -15.48
CA VAL A 90 11.53 -2.53 -16.80
C VAL A 90 11.57 -1.22 -17.58
N LYS A 91 11.63 -1.30 -18.91
CA LYS A 91 11.53 -0.15 -19.81
C LYS A 91 10.23 -0.26 -20.63
N GLY A 92 9.61 0.88 -20.89
CA GLY A 92 8.44 0.98 -21.77
C GLY A 92 7.66 2.25 -21.48
N ASP A 93 6.76 2.61 -22.39
CA ASP A 93 5.82 3.70 -22.18
C ASP A 93 4.64 3.23 -21.32
N LEU A 94 4.30 4.00 -20.29
CA LEU A 94 3.24 3.61 -19.35
C LEU A 94 1.85 3.64 -19.96
N ASN A 95 1.59 4.53 -20.93
CA ASN A 95 0.29 4.60 -21.57
C ASN A 95 0.12 3.46 -22.57
N GLU A 96 1.16 3.14 -23.35
CA GLU A 96 1.13 1.99 -24.26
C GLU A 96 0.98 0.65 -23.48
N LEU A 97 1.75 0.45 -22.42
CA LEU A 97 1.75 -0.81 -21.67
C LEU A 97 0.45 -1.05 -20.89
N LEU A 98 -0.19 0.02 -20.42
CA LEU A 98 -1.38 -0.08 -19.55
C LEU A 98 -2.69 0.15 -20.30
N GLU A 99 -2.68 0.52 -21.59
CA GLU A 99 -3.88 0.87 -22.36
C GLU A 99 -5.00 -0.18 -22.23
N ASN A 100 -4.68 -1.45 -22.46
CA ASN A 100 -5.66 -2.53 -22.37
C ASN A 100 -6.22 -2.67 -20.95
N ILE A 101 -5.36 -2.58 -19.94
CA ILE A 101 -5.76 -2.69 -18.53
C ILE A 101 -6.65 -1.52 -18.12
N ASP A 102 -6.22 -0.30 -18.46
CA ASP A 102 -6.96 0.94 -18.25
C ASP A 102 -8.35 0.86 -18.90
N ASN A 103 -8.44 0.40 -20.14
CA ASN A 103 -9.71 0.21 -20.85
C ASN A 103 -10.66 -0.78 -20.14
N VAL A 104 -10.15 -1.86 -19.54
CA VAL A 104 -10.98 -2.78 -18.74
C VAL A 104 -11.48 -2.09 -17.47
N ILE A 105 -10.58 -1.43 -16.72
CA ILE A 105 -10.94 -0.70 -15.50
C ILE A 105 -11.99 0.37 -15.80
N PHE A 106 -11.83 1.11 -16.90
CA PHE A 106 -12.74 2.16 -17.33
C PHE A 106 -14.12 1.61 -17.63
N LYS A 107 -14.22 0.50 -18.37
CA LYS A 107 -15.50 -0.16 -18.66
C LYS A 107 -16.20 -0.59 -17.37
N HIS A 108 -15.48 -1.25 -16.46
CA HIS A 108 -16.04 -1.66 -15.16
C HIS A 108 -16.58 -0.46 -14.39
N LEU A 109 -15.78 0.60 -14.22
CA LEU A 109 -16.19 1.80 -13.49
C LEU A 109 -17.32 2.57 -14.19
N ALA A 110 -17.32 2.68 -15.52
CA ALA A 110 -18.32 3.40 -16.29
C ALA A 110 -19.68 2.71 -16.26
N PHE A 111 -19.73 1.38 -16.40
CA PHE A 111 -20.98 0.61 -16.50
C PHE A 111 -21.49 0.04 -15.17
N THR A 112 -20.70 0.12 -14.08
CA THR A 112 -21.18 -0.25 -12.74
C THR A 112 -22.38 0.61 -12.33
N GLN A 113 -23.52 -0.04 -12.07
CA GLN A 113 -24.69 0.55 -11.40
C GLN A 113 -24.40 0.69 -9.90
N SER A 114 -24.72 1.86 -9.36
CA SER A 114 -23.95 2.56 -8.32
C SER A 114 -23.93 1.99 -6.91
N ASN A 115 -24.64 0.92 -6.56
CA ASN A 115 -24.79 0.58 -5.13
C ASN A 115 -24.22 -0.77 -4.65
N LEU A 116 -24.00 -1.77 -5.51
CA LEU A 116 -23.81 -3.16 -5.03
C LEU A 116 -22.49 -3.87 -5.38
N SER A 117 -21.65 -3.36 -6.30
CA SER A 117 -20.53 -4.17 -6.81
C SER A 117 -19.21 -4.07 -6.02
N PHE A 118 -18.89 -2.91 -5.45
CA PHE A 118 -17.58 -2.68 -4.81
C PHE A 118 -17.69 -2.41 -3.32
N GLN A 119 -16.74 -2.97 -2.57
CA GLN A 119 -16.53 -2.59 -1.17
C GLN A 119 -15.91 -1.17 -1.10
N ARG A 120 -16.13 -0.47 0.01
CA ARG A 120 -15.67 0.93 0.13
C ARG A 120 -14.14 1.02 0.14
N GLU A 121 -13.47 0.03 0.69
CA GLU A 121 -12.01 -0.11 0.74
C GLU A 121 -11.44 -0.25 -0.69
N GLU A 122 -12.09 -1.06 -1.53
CA GLU A 122 -11.71 -1.22 -2.93
C GLU A 122 -11.87 0.07 -3.72
N LEU A 123 -12.98 0.80 -3.51
CA LEU A 123 -13.20 2.11 -4.13
C LEU A 123 -12.11 3.09 -3.73
N LEU A 124 -11.71 3.09 -2.46
CA LEU A 124 -10.64 3.95 -1.97
C LEU A 124 -9.31 3.65 -2.67
N HIS A 125 -8.96 2.37 -2.80
CA HIS A 125 -7.75 1.95 -3.51
C HIS A 125 -7.81 2.28 -5.01
N LEU A 126 -8.97 2.16 -5.65
CA LEU A 126 -9.19 2.55 -7.04
C LEU A 126 -9.03 4.07 -7.24
N ILE A 127 -9.50 4.90 -6.31
CA ILE A 127 -9.28 6.35 -6.36
C ILE A 127 -7.77 6.65 -6.31
N TYR A 128 -7.02 5.94 -5.47
CA TYR A 128 -5.57 6.08 -5.44
C TYR A 128 -4.94 5.72 -6.78
N TYR A 129 -5.29 4.57 -7.36
CA TYR A 129 -4.84 4.15 -8.68
C TYR A 129 -5.10 5.23 -9.75
N LEU A 130 -6.34 5.70 -9.87
CA LEU A 130 -6.73 6.72 -10.84
C LEU A 130 -5.96 8.03 -10.62
N SER A 131 -5.71 8.42 -9.36
CA SER A 131 -4.93 9.62 -9.02
C SER A 131 -3.47 9.53 -9.46
N VAL A 132 -2.89 8.31 -9.41
CA VAL A 132 -1.53 8.05 -9.89
C VAL A 132 -1.50 8.13 -11.41
N ARG A 133 -2.45 7.49 -12.11
CA ARG A 133 -2.52 7.53 -13.57
C ARG A 133 -2.75 8.94 -14.10
N LEU A 134 -3.71 9.68 -13.55
CA LEU A 134 -4.02 11.05 -13.98
C LEU A 134 -2.81 11.98 -13.92
N ARG A 135 -1.94 11.83 -12.90
CA ARG A 135 -0.74 12.64 -12.74
C ARG A 135 0.25 12.51 -13.90
N ASP A 136 0.29 11.33 -14.51
CA ASP A 136 1.23 11.01 -15.58
C ASP A 136 0.63 11.29 -16.97
N GLN A 137 -0.66 11.68 -17.05
CA GLN A 137 -1.32 12.00 -18.32
C GLN A 137 -0.99 13.39 -18.86
N LYS A 138 -0.89 13.47 -20.19
CA LYS A 138 -0.62 14.70 -20.93
C LYS A 138 -1.71 15.03 -21.96
N GLU A 139 -2.36 14.01 -22.51
CA GLU A 139 -3.42 14.18 -23.50
C GLU A 139 -4.73 14.63 -22.87
N LYS A 140 -5.37 15.63 -23.47
CA LYS A 140 -6.59 16.25 -22.90
C LYS A 140 -7.74 15.25 -22.73
N ASN A 141 -7.90 14.34 -23.69
CA ASN A 141 -8.95 13.34 -23.66
C ASN A 141 -8.73 12.35 -22.51
N ASP A 142 -7.50 11.88 -22.32
CA ASP A 142 -7.16 10.96 -21.23
C ASP A 142 -7.32 11.64 -19.87
N ILE A 143 -6.84 12.87 -19.74
CA ILE A 143 -7.03 13.70 -18.53
C ILE A 143 -8.53 13.78 -18.18
N TYR A 144 -9.38 14.07 -19.16
CA TYR A 144 -10.83 14.16 -18.96
C TYR A 144 -11.42 12.81 -18.50
N ILE A 145 -11.06 11.70 -19.14
CA ILE A 145 -11.56 10.37 -18.78
C ILE A 145 -11.21 10.02 -17.32
N TYR A 146 -9.95 10.19 -16.92
CA TYR A 146 -9.53 9.91 -15.54
C TYR A 146 -10.22 10.84 -14.53
N GLN A 147 -10.42 12.11 -14.86
CA GLN A 147 -11.14 13.05 -14.00
C GLN A 147 -12.59 12.61 -13.77
N GLU A 148 -13.32 12.26 -14.83
CA GLU A 148 -14.71 11.77 -14.73
C GLU A 148 -14.81 10.48 -13.91
N LEU A 149 -13.87 9.55 -14.10
CA LEU A 149 -13.81 8.32 -13.32
C LEU A 149 -13.53 8.58 -11.84
N ILE A 150 -12.59 9.49 -11.53
CA ILE A 150 -12.35 9.88 -10.13
C ILE A 150 -13.59 10.51 -9.52
N ILE A 151 -14.26 11.43 -10.23
CA ILE A 151 -15.49 12.08 -9.78
C ILE A 151 -16.58 11.04 -9.50
N LYS A 152 -16.78 10.07 -10.40
CA LYS A 152 -17.76 9.00 -10.21
C LYS A 152 -17.40 8.14 -8.99
N THR A 153 -16.16 7.66 -8.91
CA THR A 153 -15.72 6.73 -7.86
C THR A 153 -15.70 7.40 -6.48
N ILE A 154 -15.28 8.66 -6.35
CA ILE A 154 -15.30 9.37 -5.07
C ILE A 154 -16.73 9.61 -4.58
N ASN A 155 -17.68 9.93 -5.47
CA ASN A 155 -19.09 10.11 -5.06
C ASN A 155 -19.70 8.79 -4.58
N ILE A 156 -19.47 7.68 -5.29
CA ILE A 156 -19.92 6.35 -4.85
C ILE A 156 -19.28 5.99 -3.49
N PHE A 157 -17.98 6.27 -3.33
CA PHE A 157 -17.28 6.02 -2.07
C PHE A 157 -17.91 6.83 -0.92
N THR A 158 -18.14 8.13 -1.12
CA THR A 158 -18.71 9.00 -0.09
C THR A 158 -20.13 8.60 0.28
N ASP A 159 -20.94 8.15 -0.67
CA ASP A 159 -22.30 7.68 -0.41
C ASP A 159 -22.33 6.40 0.45
N LYS A 160 -21.22 5.65 0.50
CA LYS A 160 -21.03 4.44 1.31
C LYS A 160 -20.35 4.70 2.66
N LEU A 161 -19.92 5.93 2.93
CA LEU A 161 -19.29 6.27 4.21
C LEU A 161 -20.32 6.17 5.34
N SER A 162 -19.91 5.54 6.43
CA SER A 162 -20.71 5.42 7.65
C SER A 162 -19.80 5.51 8.87
N ASP A 163 -20.36 5.73 10.05
CA ASP A 163 -19.60 6.01 11.28
C ASP A 163 -18.55 4.95 11.62
N ASN A 164 -18.80 3.69 11.25
CA ASN A 164 -17.85 2.60 11.50
C ASN A 164 -16.55 2.71 10.68
N PHE A 165 -16.53 3.50 9.60
CA PHE A 165 -15.34 3.74 8.77
C PHE A 165 -14.24 4.46 9.56
N PHE A 166 -14.63 5.29 10.52
CA PHE A 166 -13.71 6.08 11.32
C PHE A 166 -13.22 5.35 12.58
N ASN A 167 -13.66 4.11 12.79
CA ASN A 167 -13.30 3.34 13.97
C ASN A 167 -12.00 2.57 13.74
N GLU A 168 -11.22 2.46 14.81
CA GLU A 168 -10.02 1.65 14.87
C GLU A 168 -10.38 0.18 15.20
N GLY A 169 -9.60 -0.76 14.65
CA GLY A 169 -9.69 -2.18 15.00
C GLY A 169 -8.93 -2.56 16.28
N PHE A 170 -9.15 -3.79 16.77
CA PHE A 170 -8.52 -4.28 18.01
C PHE A 170 -6.99 -4.47 17.91
N SER A 171 -6.48 -4.67 16.71
CA SER A 171 -5.05 -4.85 16.43
C SER A 171 -4.62 -3.93 15.29
N PHE A 172 -3.33 -3.60 15.26
CA PHE A 172 -2.75 -2.82 14.18
C PHE A 172 -2.80 -3.62 12.87
N SER A 173 -3.46 -3.04 11.86
CA SER A 173 -3.55 -3.60 10.51
C SER A 173 -4.07 -2.52 9.56
N VAL A 174 -3.45 -2.40 8.38
CA VAL A 174 -3.92 -1.49 7.33
C VAL A 174 -5.28 -1.89 6.76
N TYR A 175 -5.67 -3.16 6.96
CA TYR A 175 -6.95 -3.70 6.53
C TYR A 175 -8.11 -3.38 7.47
N ASN A 176 -7.83 -2.87 8.67
CA ASN A 176 -8.86 -2.61 9.69
C ASN A 176 -9.02 -1.12 10.02
N PHE A 177 -8.10 -0.27 9.56
CA PHE A 177 -8.13 1.17 9.85
C PHE A 177 -7.78 1.98 8.60
N HIS A 178 -8.80 2.26 7.77
CA HIS A 178 -8.63 2.90 6.45
C HIS A 178 -8.62 4.43 6.48
N LEU A 179 -8.99 5.03 7.61
CA LEU A 179 -9.05 6.48 7.77
C LEU A 179 -7.72 7.21 7.45
N PRO A 180 -6.54 6.72 7.84
CA PRO A 180 -5.27 7.31 7.43
C PRO A 180 -5.07 7.28 5.91
N LEU A 181 -5.44 6.20 5.25
CA LEU A 181 -5.34 6.08 3.80
C LEU A 181 -6.32 7.03 3.08
N PHE A 182 -7.53 7.19 3.62
CA PHE A 182 -8.50 8.14 3.11
C PHE A 182 -8.00 9.58 3.14
N THR A 183 -7.50 10.04 4.28
CA THR A 183 -6.94 11.40 4.39
C THR A 183 -5.74 11.61 3.48
N TYR A 184 -4.86 10.61 3.34
CA TYR A 184 -3.74 10.62 2.41
C TYR A 184 -4.21 10.75 0.94
N ILE A 185 -5.21 9.96 0.53
CA ILE A 185 -5.72 9.98 -0.84
C ILE A 185 -6.40 11.31 -1.16
N LEU A 186 -7.17 11.88 -0.22
CA LEU A 186 -7.75 13.21 -0.43
C LEU A 186 -6.68 14.28 -0.63
N SER A 187 -5.54 14.19 0.07
CA SER A 187 -4.40 15.08 -0.18
C SER A 187 -3.80 14.89 -1.58
N CYS A 188 -3.76 13.64 -2.08
CA CYS A 188 -3.32 13.34 -3.44
C CYS A 188 -4.25 13.96 -4.48
N LEU A 189 -5.57 13.90 -4.25
CA LEU A 189 -6.56 14.53 -5.13
C LEU A 189 -6.45 16.05 -5.13
N LEU A 190 -6.32 16.69 -3.95
CA LEU A 190 -6.15 18.14 -3.86
C LEU A 190 -4.89 18.62 -4.62
N LYS A 191 -3.82 17.84 -4.57
CA LYS A 191 -2.57 18.12 -5.31
C LYS A 191 -2.75 18.11 -6.84
N LEU A 192 -3.73 17.37 -7.36
CA LEU A 192 -4.04 17.33 -8.80
C LEU A 192 -4.77 18.60 -9.28
N ASN A 193 -5.18 19.50 -8.37
CA ASN A 193 -5.82 20.77 -8.67
C ASN A 193 -7.10 20.66 -9.53
N PHE A 194 -7.88 19.59 -9.35
CA PHE A 194 -9.19 19.44 -9.98
C PHE A 194 -10.20 18.93 -8.95
N TYR A 195 -11.48 19.32 -9.10
CA TYR A 195 -12.56 18.93 -8.20
C TYR A 195 -12.37 19.33 -6.72
N ASN A 196 -11.38 20.19 -6.42
CA ASN A 196 -11.00 20.61 -5.06
C ASN A 196 -12.19 21.13 -4.24
N ASN A 197 -13.11 21.89 -4.85
CA ASN A 197 -14.30 22.39 -4.15
C ASN A 197 -15.16 21.27 -3.54
N ARG A 198 -15.33 20.14 -4.25
CA ARG A 198 -16.05 18.99 -3.71
C ARG A 198 -15.23 18.27 -2.65
N ILE A 199 -13.92 18.11 -2.87
CA ILE A 199 -13.04 17.48 -1.89
C ILE A 199 -13.03 18.26 -0.56
N TYR A 200 -13.00 19.59 -0.61
CA TYR A 200 -13.13 20.43 0.58
C TYR A 200 -14.48 20.23 1.27
N LYS A 201 -15.60 20.16 0.54
CA LYS A 201 -16.91 19.87 1.14
C LYS A 201 -16.96 18.52 1.84
N ILE A 202 -16.35 17.48 1.25
CA ILE A 202 -16.24 16.15 1.88
C ILE A 202 -15.43 16.26 3.18
N LEU A 203 -14.31 16.98 3.17
CA LEU A 203 -13.47 17.19 4.35
C LEU A 203 -14.19 17.98 5.44
N GLU A 204 -14.96 19.01 5.08
CA GLU A 204 -15.79 19.81 6.00
C GLU A 204 -16.90 18.97 6.62
N GLU A 205 -17.57 18.14 5.83
CA GLU A 205 -18.64 17.23 6.28
C GLU A 205 -18.14 16.25 7.34
N PHE A 206 -16.96 15.64 7.12
CA PHE A 206 -16.39 14.66 8.03
C PHE A 206 -15.37 15.24 9.02
N GLU A 207 -15.19 16.56 9.08
CA GLU A 207 -14.12 17.19 9.87
C GLU A 207 -14.17 16.74 11.35
N TYR A 208 -15.36 16.79 11.97
CA TYR A 208 -15.54 16.38 13.36
C TYR A 208 -15.26 14.88 13.56
N SER A 209 -15.73 14.04 12.63
CA SER A 209 -15.51 12.59 12.68
C SER A 209 -14.05 12.21 12.51
N ILE A 210 -13.26 13.01 11.79
CA ILE A 210 -11.82 12.80 11.61
C ILE A 210 -11.05 13.33 12.82
N LEU A 211 -11.26 14.60 13.19
CA LEU A 211 -10.47 15.28 14.22
C LEU A 211 -10.78 14.81 15.65
N SER A 212 -11.90 14.11 15.86
CA SER A 212 -12.22 13.45 17.13
C SER A 212 -11.50 12.11 17.34
N LYS A 213 -10.85 11.55 16.31
CA LYS A 213 -10.23 10.23 16.39
C LYS A 213 -8.80 10.32 16.88
N ILE A 214 -8.60 9.91 18.12
CA ILE A 214 -7.27 9.65 18.68
C ILE A 214 -7.21 8.13 18.89
N PRO A 215 -6.55 7.38 18.00
CA PRO A 215 -6.46 5.93 18.13
C PRO A 215 -5.93 5.52 19.50
N ILE A 216 -6.42 4.41 20.04
CA ILE A 216 -5.94 3.74 21.23
C ILE A 216 -4.53 3.19 20.96
N LEU A 217 -4.32 2.50 19.84
CA LEU A 217 -3.02 1.97 19.48
C LEU A 217 -2.10 3.09 19.01
N HIS A 218 -0.92 3.19 19.63
CA HIS A 218 0.14 4.10 19.24
C HIS A 218 0.62 3.84 17.80
N ALA A 219 0.56 2.59 17.33
CA ALA A 219 0.80 2.23 15.93
C ALA A 219 -0.21 2.91 14.98
N ASN A 220 -1.49 2.91 15.34
CA ASN A 220 -2.52 3.61 14.57
C ASN A 220 -2.43 5.12 14.69
N ARG A 221 -1.95 5.68 15.82
CA ARG A 221 -1.61 7.11 15.93
C ARG A 221 -0.53 7.50 14.93
N LEU A 222 0.54 6.70 14.83
CA LEU A 222 1.61 6.91 13.85
C LEU A 222 1.08 6.81 12.41
N PHE A 223 0.25 5.81 12.12
CA PHE A 223 -0.33 5.64 10.79
C PHE A 223 -1.24 6.83 10.44
N MET A 224 -2.13 7.22 11.36
CA MET A 224 -3.02 8.38 11.21
C MET A 224 -2.25 9.69 11.02
N LEU A 225 -1.17 9.90 11.78
CA LEU A 225 -0.29 11.06 11.60
C LEU A 225 0.26 11.11 10.17
N CYS A 226 0.77 9.99 9.65
CA CYS A 226 1.28 9.92 8.28
C CYS A 226 0.20 10.17 7.21
N GLY A 227 -1.05 9.80 7.50
CA GLY A 227 -2.20 10.05 6.63
C GLY A 227 -2.61 11.53 6.58
N ILE A 228 -2.64 12.20 7.73
CA ILE A 228 -3.10 13.59 7.85
C ILE A 228 -2.04 14.60 7.39
N LEU A 229 -0.76 14.39 7.67
CA LEU A 229 0.27 15.40 7.43
C LEU A 229 0.31 15.93 5.98
N PRO A 230 0.16 15.10 4.93
CA PRO A 230 0.06 15.58 3.55
C PRO A 230 -1.16 16.47 3.26
N LEU A 231 -2.22 16.33 4.05
CA LEU A 231 -3.45 17.09 3.91
C LEU A 231 -3.35 18.48 4.56
N VAL A 232 -2.61 18.60 5.66
CA VAL A 232 -2.50 19.83 6.47
C VAL A 232 -2.22 21.10 5.64
N PRO A 233 -1.29 21.12 4.67
CA PRO A 233 -1.01 22.33 3.88
C PRO A 233 -2.21 22.87 3.08
N TYR A 234 -3.22 22.03 2.82
CA TYR A 234 -4.43 22.42 2.10
C TYR A 234 -5.56 22.90 3.03
N MET A 235 -5.42 22.72 4.35
CA MET A 235 -6.48 23.00 5.32
C MET A 235 -6.38 24.42 5.86
N LYS A 236 -7.48 25.18 5.73
CA LYS A 236 -7.58 26.54 6.30
C LYS A 236 -7.80 26.53 7.81
N ASN A 237 -8.45 25.48 8.33
CA ASN A 237 -8.77 25.37 9.74
C ASN A 237 -7.54 24.90 10.53
N PRO A 238 -7.02 25.69 11.51
CA PRO A 238 -5.82 25.33 12.26
C PRO A 238 -5.98 24.07 13.12
N LYS A 239 -7.21 23.58 13.36
CA LYS A 239 -7.46 22.35 14.10
C LYS A 239 -6.79 21.12 13.48
N TRP A 240 -6.58 21.09 12.16
CA TRP A 240 -5.90 19.98 11.48
C TRP A 240 -4.42 19.87 11.88
N GLU A 241 -3.70 21.00 11.89
CA GLU A 241 -2.32 21.08 12.37
C GLU A 241 -2.25 20.73 13.88
N LEU A 242 -3.17 21.26 14.68
CA LEU A 242 -3.24 20.96 16.12
C LEU A 242 -3.49 19.47 16.38
N HIS A 243 -4.34 18.83 15.59
CA HIS A 243 -4.62 17.41 15.69
C HIS A 243 -3.41 16.56 15.29
N ALA A 244 -2.68 16.93 14.22
CA ALA A 244 -1.42 16.28 13.87
C ALA A 244 -0.37 16.40 14.99
N GLN A 245 -0.25 17.58 15.62
CA GLN A 245 0.63 17.78 16.77
C GLN A 245 0.23 16.94 17.98
N LEU A 246 -1.08 16.82 18.24
CA LEU A 246 -1.61 15.96 19.30
C LEU A 246 -1.26 14.49 19.05
N LEU A 247 -1.56 13.96 17.84
CA LEU A 247 -1.21 12.59 17.47
C LEU A 247 0.29 12.33 17.67
N HIS A 248 1.14 13.24 17.15
CA HIS A 248 2.59 13.13 17.27
C HIS A 248 3.07 13.06 18.73
N ARG A 249 2.55 13.94 19.59
CA ARG A 249 2.93 14.00 21.01
C ARG A 249 2.56 12.73 21.77
N GLU A 250 1.44 12.10 21.41
CA GLU A 250 0.91 10.93 22.09
C GLU A 250 1.43 9.59 21.51
N ILE A 251 2.42 9.58 20.61
CA ILE A 251 3.05 8.36 20.12
C ILE A 251 4.18 7.92 21.06
N ASN A 252 4.15 6.65 21.48
CA ASN A 252 5.20 6.04 22.29
C ASN A 252 5.68 4.76 21.59
N LEU A 253 6.87 4.82 20.99
CA LEU A 253 7.43 3.67 20.27
C LEU A 253 7.66 2.46 21.17
N GLN A 254 8.04 2.65 22.44
CA GLN A 254 8.23 1.53 23.35
C GLN A 254 6.93 0.78 23.63
N VAL A 255 5.78 1.47 23.61
CA VAL A 255 4.46 0.82 23.71
C VAL A 255 4.17 0.01 22.44
N ILE A 256 4.41 0.58 21.26
CA ILE A 256 4.26 -0.15 19.98
C ILE A 256 5.10 -1.43 20.01
N PHE A 257 6.39 -1.30 20.30
CA PHE A 257 7.33 -2.39 20.31
C PHE A 257 6.98 -3.47 21.32
N ASN A 258 6.66 -3.10 22.56
CA ASN A 258 6.62 -4.07 23.66
C ASN A 258 5.21 -4.56 24.00
N LYS A 259 4.15 -3.89 23.52
CA LYS A 259 2.77 -4.18 23.91
C LYS A 259 1.80 -4.37 22.75
N GLU A 260 1.95 -3.64 21.64
CA GLU A 260 0.94 -3.65 20.56
C GLU A 260 1.23 -4.67 19.47
N ILE A 261 2.51 -4.88 19.14
CA ILE A 261 2.91 -5.77 18.05
C ILE A 261 3.32 -7.14 18.58
N ASN A 262 2.56 -8.18 18.20
CA ASN A 262 2.85 -9.57 18.53
C ASN A 262 4.15 -10.03 17.84
N ASN A 263 4.87 -10.98 18.45
CA ASN A 263 6.09 -11.57 17.91
C ASN A 263 5.90 -12.07 16.47
N LYS A 264 4.72 -12.60 16.11
CA LYS A 264 4.43 -13.07 14.73
C LYS A 264 3.99 -11.98 13.74
N HIS A 265 3.70 -10.76 14.20
CA HIS A 265 3.28 -9.65 13.34
C HIS A 265 4.50 -8.96 12.72
N ILE A 266 5.16 -9.67 11.79
CA ILE A 266 6.32 -9.18 11.07
C ILE A 266 6.03 -8.82 9.62
N PHE A 267 4.78 -8.83 9.17
CA PHE A 267 4.42 -8.53 7.77
C PHE A 267 4.16 -7.05 7.56
N VAL A 268 4.15 -6.62 6.29
CA VAL A 268 4.00 -5.19 5.98
C VAL A 268 2.56 -4.71 6.28
N GLY A 269 1.52 -5.50 6.05
CA GLY A 269 0.15 -5.02 6.31
C GLY A 269 -0.23 -4.91 7.79
N ASN A 270 0.47 -5.57 8.71
CA ASN A 270 0.07 -5.63 10.13
C ASN A 270 1.20 -5.51 11.16
N GLY A 271 2.45 -5.31 10.73
CA GLY A 271 3.61 -5.54 11.58
C GLY A 271 4.66 -4.44 11.62
N LEU A 272 5.79 -4.77 12.26
CA LEU A 272 6.94 -3.88 12.43
C LEU A 272 7.52 -3.29 11.13
N PRO A 273 7.55 -4.00 9.98
CA PRO A 273 8.05 -3.39 8.75
C PRO A 273 7.33 -2.12 8.36
N LEU A 274 6.00 -2.07 8.50
CA LEU A 274 5.25 -0.85 8.18
C LEU A 274 5.48 0.25 9.21
N ILE A 275 5.59 -0.08 10.49
CA ILE A 275 5.97 0.91 11.52
C ILE A 275 7.31 1.56 11.15
N TYR A 276 8.31 0.75 10.75
CA TYR A 276 9.58 1.26 10.24
C TYR A 276 9.41 2.17 9.02
N LEU A 277 8.61 1.75 8.03
CA LEU A 277 8.37 2.53 6.81
C LEU A 277 7.64 3.85 7.08
N LEU A 278 6.71 3.88 8.04
CA LEU A 278 6.02 5.10 8.48
C LEU A 278 6.98 6.07 9.19
N LEU A 279 7.87 5.57 10.05
CA LEU A 279 8.91 6.38 10.68
C LEU A 279 9.91 6.94 9.66
N TYR A 280 10.32 6.09 8.70
CA TYR A 280 11.14 6.50 7.57
C TYR A 280 10.45 7.58 6.74
N TYR A 281 9.15 7.43 6.49
CA TYR A 281 8.35 8.43 5.78
C TYR A 281 8.36 9.78 6.50
N LEU A 282 8.12 9.81 7.82
CA LEU A 282 8.18 11.04 8.61
C LEU A 282 9.56 11.70 8.54
N GLU A 283 10.63 10.91 8.70
CA GLU A 283 12.00 11.42 8.64
C GLU A 283 12.31 12.14 7.31
N ASN A 284 11.86 11.59 6.18
CA ASN A 284 12.24 12.07 4.86
C ASN A 284 11.28 13.13 4.29
N TYR A 285 10.00 13.10 4.67
CA TYR A 285 8.98 13.96 4.07
C TYR A 285 8.39 14.98 5.06
N HIS A 286 8.47 14.73 6.37
CA HIS A 286 7.92 15.60 7.42
C HIS A 286 8.88 15.75 8.61
N PRO A 287 10.10 16.28 8.41
CA PRO A 287 11.15 16.28 9.43
C PRO A 287 10.79 16.99 10.74
N LYS A 288 9.81 17.91 10.73
CA LYS A 288 9.24 18.55 11.93
C LYS A 288 8.56 17.54 12.88
N TYR A 289 8.07 16.43 12.33
CA TYR A 289 7.38 15.34 13.03
C TYR A 289 8.24 14.07 13.10
N LYS A 290 9.56 14.20 12.93
CA LYS A 290 10.48 13.07 13.04
C LYS A 290 10.42 12.52 14.47
N ILE A 291 10.20 11.22 14.58
CA ILE A 291 10.31 10.47 15.83
C ILE A 291 11.66 9.73 15.79
N CYS A 292 12.45 9.81 16.86
CA CYS A 292 13.73 9.10 16.95
C CYS A 292 13.51 7.59 17.11
N TYR A 293 14.26 6.80 16.34
CA TYR A 293 14.24 5.34 16.43
C TYR A 293 15.58 4.78 15.95
N ASN A 294 15.92 3.56 16.39
CA ASN A 294 17.07 2.83 15.89
C ASN A 294 16.61 1.78 14.87
N PRO A 295 17.01 1.87 13.58
CA PRO A 295 16.69 0.86 12.59
C PRO A 295 17.13 -0.57 12.98
N GLN A 296 18.22 -0.70 13.75
CA GLN A 296 18.72 -2.02 14.18
C GLN A 296 17.72 -2.74 15.11
N ASP A 297 17.02 -2.01 15.99
CA ASP A 297 16.03 -2.60 16.90
C ASP A 297 14.87 -3.25 16.11
N PHE A 298 14.47 -2.65 14.99
CA PHE A 298 13.48 -3.23 14.07
C PHE A 298 14.02 -4.49 13.40
N GLN A 299 15.25 -4.42 12.88
CA GLN A 299 15.90 -5.54 12.22
C GLN A 299 16.02 -6.74 13.17
N ASP A 300 16.55 -6.53 14.36
CA ASP A 300 16.78 -7.59 15.35
C ASP A 300 15.47 -8.27 15.73
N LYS A 301 14.43 -7.47 16.01
CA LYS A 301 13.12 -8.00 16.40
C LYS A 301 12.39 -8.73 15.26
N ILE A 302 12.50 -8.24 14.03
CA ILE A 302 11.96 -8.94 12.87
C ILE A 302 12.71 -10.26 12.66
N ILE A 303 14.05 -10.26 12.76
CA ILE A 303 14.88 -11.46 12.56
C ILE A 303 14.64 -12.52 13.64
N SER A 304 14.42 -12.11 14.89
CA SER A 304 14.20 -13.02 16.03
C SER A 304 12.76 -13.56 16.13
N SER A 305 11.90 -13.23 15.17
CA SER A 305 10.48 -13.60 15.22
C SER A 305 10.23 -15.10 15.01
N GLU A 306 9.31 -15.66 15.80
CA GLU A 306 8.77 -17.02 15.63
C GLU A 306 7.97 -17.21 14.33
N ALA A 307 7.62 -16.13 13.62
CA ALA A 307 6.96 -16.23 12.32
C ALA A 307 7.87 -16.91 11.29
N TRP A 308 9.19 -16.73 11.38
CA TRP A 308 10.16 -17.41 10.53
C TRP A 308 10.03 -18.93 10.67
N GLU A 309 10.05 -19.45 11.91
CA GLU A 309 9.85 -20.88 12.18
C GLU A 309 8.49 -21.38 11.69
N SER A 310 7.45 -20.56 11.87
CA SER A 310 6.09 -20.89 11.40
C SER A 310 6.02 -21.00 9.87
N LEU A 311 6.70 -20.12 9.12
CA LEU A 311 6.80 -20.19 7.65
C LEU A 311 7.44 -21.49 7.16
N PHE A 312 8.32 -22.10 7.95
CA PHE A 312 8.93 -23.37 7.58
C PHE A 312 8.10 -24.56 8.02
N ALA A 313 7.71 -24.58 9.29
CA ALA A 313 7.12 -25.75 9.92
C ALA A 313 5.63 -25.96 9.57
N GLN A 314 4.91 -24.90 9.16
CA GLN A 314 3.46 -24.95 9.00
C GLN A 314 3.05 -24.56 7.58
N ASN A 315 2.51 -25.52 6.81
CA ASN A 315 2.12 -25.28 5.41
C ASN A 315 1.05 -24.19 5.28
N ASN A 316 -0.01 -24.23 6.10
CA ASN A 316 -1.07 -23.22 6.05
C ASN A 316 -0.55 -21.82 6.39
N PHE A 317 0.43 -21.72 7.29
CA PHE A 317 1.06 -20.43 7.62
C PHE A 317 1.91 -19.94 6.45
N PHE A 318 2.67 -20.83 5.81
CA PHE A 318 3.43 -20.50 4.62
C PHE A 318 2.51 -19.99 3.49
N GLU A 319 1.45 -20.74 3.15
CA GLU A 319 0.50 -20.41 2.08
C GLU A 319 -0.17 -19.03 2.28
N ALA A 320 -0.48 -18.66 3.52
CA ALA A 320 -1.05 -17.35 3.82
C ALA A 320 -0.06 -16.17 3.70
N HIS A 321 1.25 -16.44 3.76
CA HIS A 321 2.29 -15.41 3.91
C HIS A 321 3.38 -15.48 2.82
N GLN A 322 2.94 -15.66 1.57
CA GLN A 322 3.81 -15.76 0.40
C GLN A 322 4.00 -14.45 -0.37
N GLY A 323 3.09 -13.49 -0.22
CA GLY A 323 3.07 -12.30 -1.06
C GLY A 323 3.90 -11.12 -0.58
N LEU A 324 3.68 -9.98 -1.23
CA LEU A 324 4.43 -8.76 -0.96
C LEU A 324 3.95 -8.04 0.30
N LEU A 325 2.66 -8.02 0.59
CA LEU A 325 2.10 -7.22 1.70
C LEU A 325 1.99 -8.04 2.98
N GLU A 326 1.44 -9.23 2.88
CA GLU A 326 1.24 -10.16 4.00
C GLU A 326 2.22 -11.33 3.98
N GLY A 327 3.31 -11.25 3.20
CA GLY A 327 4.27 -12.34 3.11
C GLY A 327 5.71 -11.94 3.35
N PHE A 328 6.54 -12.97 3.50
CA PHE A 328 7.96 -12.79 3.78
C PHE A 328 8.73 -12.01 2.70
N PRO A 329 8.37 -12.01 1.39
CA PRO A 329 9.01 -11.14 0.40
C PRO A 329 9.02 -9.67 0.79
N GLY A 330 7.89 -9.11 1.24
CA GLY A 330 7.82 -7.72 1.69
C GLY A 330 8.72 -7.45 2.89
N VAL A 331 8.73 -8.38 3.85
CA VAL A 331 9.58 -8.31 5.04
C VAL A 331 11.06 -8.27 4.64
N GLN A 332 11.46 -9.12 3.69
CA GLN A 332 12.84 -9.17 3.20
C GLN A 332 13.26 -7.89 2.46
N LEU A 333 12.36 -7.25 1.72
CA LEU A 333 12.64 -5.94 1.11
C LEU A 333 12.88 -4.86 2.17
N VAL A 334 12.08 -4.85 3.25
CA VAL A 334 12.26 -3.89 4.34
C VAL A 334 13.55 -4.16 5.12
N LEU A 335 13.87 -5.42 5.42
CA LEU A 335 15.15 -5.80 6.03
C LEU A 335 16.35 -5.37 5.18
N SER A 336 16.29 -5.59 3.87
CA SER A 336 17.32 -5.17 2.93
C SER A 336 17.48 -3.65 2.89
N HIS A 337 16.38 -2.91 3.01
CA HIS A 337 16.40 -1.46 3.10
C HIS A 337 17.04 -0.97 4.41
N ILE A 338 16.73 -1.60 5.55
CA ILE A 338 17.35 -1.28 6.85
C ILE A 338 18.87 -1.47 6.77
N GLN A 339 19.32 -2.61 6.25
CA GLN A 339 20.75 -2.93 6.13
C GLN A 339 21.52 -1.93 5.27
N LYS A 340 20.93 -1.46 4.17
CA LYS A 340 21.54 -0.44 3.30
C LYS A 340 21.70 0.93 3.97
N ARG A 341 20.93 1.24 5.01
CA ARG A 341 21.09 2.50 5.78
C ARG A 341 22.13 2.40 6.90
N GLY A 342 22.48 1.18 7.33
CA GLY A 342 23.47 0.94 8.37
C GLY A 342 24.92 0.90 7.88
N ILE A 343 25.13 1.01 6.56
CA ILE A 343 26.41 1.17 5.87
C ILE A 343 26.52 2.63 5.45
#